data_AF-A0A7L4DX26-F1
#
_entry.id   AF-A0A7L4DX26-F1
#
_cell.length_a   1.000
_cell.length_b   1.000
_cell.length_c   1.000
_cell.angle_alpha   90.00
_cell.angle_beta   90.00
_cell.angle_gamma   90.00
#
_symmetry.space_group_name_H-M   'P 1'
#
loop_
_entity.id
_entity.type
_entity.pdbx_description
1 polymer ?
#
loop_
_entity_poly.entity_id
_entity_poly.type
_entity_poly.pdbx_seq_one_letter_code
_entity_poly.pdbx_strand_id
1 'polypeptide(L)'
;MGQCVTKCKNPSSTLGSKNGERESGKSQNKRSAVHKDDHGSACGKSSVDILVNGTKKTDAAVESSQPPTFSGDTKKDSVSSAEESSLQRIGELFRRYKDEREDAILEEGMERFCNDLCVDPTEFKVLVLAWKFQAATMCKFTRKEFFEGCKAINADSIDGICARFPSLLNEAKQEDKFKDLYRFTFQFGLDSEEGQRSLHREIAIALWKLVFTQNKPPILDQWLHFLIENPSGIKGISRDTWNMFLNFTQVIGPDLSNYSEDEAWPSLFDTFVEWEMERRKKEEETKCIMSSDTEGLCAEEQT
;
A
#
# COMPACT_ATOMS: atom_id res chain seq x y z
N MET A 1 -28.15 28.63 4.15
CA MET A 1 -28.05 28.39 5.60
C MET A 1 -27.97 26.88 5.80
N GLY A 2 -26.96 26.29 6.45
CA GLY A 2 -25.68 26.85 6.89
C GLY A 2 -24.88 25.86 7.77
N GLN A 3 -23.55 25.80 7.57
CA GLN A 3 -22.52 25.13 8.40
C GLN A 3 -22.59 23.57 8.45
N CYS A 4 -21.51 22.81 8.23
CA CYS A 4 -20.25 22.62 9.01
C CYS A 4 -20.51 21.76 10.28
N VAL A 5 -19.72 20.76 10.70
CA VAL A 5 -18.29 20.38 10.48
C VAL A 5 -18.18 18.85 10.31
N THR A 6 -17.07 18.25 9.86
CA THR A 6 -15.92 17.84 10.73
C THR A 6 -14.57 17.97 10.01
N LYS A 7 -13.48 17.97 10.78
CA LYS A 7 -12.13 18.31 10.30
C LYS A 7 -11.07 17.40 10.93
N CYS A 8 -10.50 16.49 10.16
CA CYS A 8 -9.32 15.73 10.58
C CYS A 8 -8.15 16.69 10.84
N LYS A 9 -7.40 16.46 11.92
CA LYS A 9 -6.32 17.37 12.34
C LYS A 9 -5.28 16.62 13.18
N ASN A 10 -4.13 16.30 12.59
CA ASN A 10 -3.05 15.64 13.30
C ASN A 10 -2.46 16.54 14.40
N PRO A 11 -2.16 16.01 15.61
CA PRO A 11 -1.64 16.79 16.73
C PRO A 11 -0.11 16.99 16.62
N SER A 12 0.31 18.09 16.00
CA SER A 12 1.73 18.49 16.03
C SER A 12 2.19 18.85 17.46
N SER A 13 3.31 18.26 17.90
CA SER A 13 3.82 18.37 19.26
C SER A 13 4.88 19.49 19.39
N THR A 14 4.66 20.43 20.32
CA THR A 14 5.53 21.62 20.48
C THR A 14 6.10 21.69 21.91
N LEU A 15 7.31 21.14 22.10
CA LEU A 15 8.22 21.39 23.23
C LEU A 15 9.66 21.24 22.70
N GLY A 16 10.67 22.00 23.16
CA GLY A 16 10.65 23.06 24.17
C GLY A 16 12.05 23.28 24.76
N SER A 17 12.95 23.94 24.04
CA SER A 17 14.38 24.03 24.41
C SER A 17 14.65 24.84 25.68
N LYS A 18 15.31 24.23 26.68
CA LYS A 18 15.95 24.94 27.79
C LYS A 18 17.13 24.15 28.38
N ASN A 19 18.30 24.79 28.48
CA ASN A 19 19.49 24.20 29.13
C ASN A 19 19.42 24.35 30.66
N GLY A 20 20.09 23.42 31.37
CA GLY A 20 20.33 23.42 32.81
C GLY A 20 21.51 22.49 33.14
N GLU A 21 22.22 22.72 34.25
CA GLU A 21 23.55 22.14 34.47
C GLU A 21 23.61 20.83 35.28
N ARG A 22 24.71 20.10 35.02
CA ARG A 22 25.48 19.18 35.89
C ARG A 22 24.95 18.89 37.31
N GLU A 23 25.01 17.60 37.68
CA GLU A 23 26.03 17.17 38.65
C GLU A 23 26.46 15.70 38.47
N SER A 24 27.36 15.19 39.32
CA SER A 24 28.11 13.93 39.11
C SER A 24 27.83 12.85 40.16
N GLY A 25 27.70 11.58 39.74
CA GLY A 25 27.63 10.42 40.63
C GLY A 25 28.52 9.25 40.18
N LYS A 26 29.42 8.76 41.07
CA LYS A 26 30.32 7.61 40.83
C LYS A 26 29.99 6.44 41.75
N SER A 27 29.91 5.23 41.20
CA SER A 27 30.20 3.91 41.83
C SER A 27 30.19 2.87 40.71
N GLN A 28 31.27 2.20 40.28
CA GLN A 28 32.33 1.41 40.93
C GLN A 28 31.91 0.09 41.60
N ASN A 29 32.06 -1.02 40.84
CA ASN A 29 32.81 -2.22 41.25
C ASN A 29 33.35 -2.91 39.97
N LYS A 30 34.67 -3.09 39.81
CA LYS A 30 35.50 -4.27 40.15
C LYS A 30 35.17 -5.51 39.28
N ARG A 31 36.04 -5.87 38.31
CA ARG A 31 37.22 -6.79 38.40
C ARG A 31 36.77 -8.27 38.59
N SER A 32 37.21 -9.25 37.81
CA SER A 32 38.59 -9.61 37.37
C SER A 32 38.62 -10.07 35.88
N ALA A 33 39.64 -9.88 35.03
CA ALA A 33 41.08 -10.19 35.06
C ALA A 33 41.42 -11.68 34.72
N VAL A 34 41.98 -11.96 33.52
CA VAL A 34 43.40 -12.37 33.24
C VAL A 34 43.57 -13.92 33.20
N HIS A 35 44.27 -14.62 32.26
CA HIS A 35 45.28 -14.28 31.22
C HIS A 35 45.31 -15.33 30.04
N LYS A 36 46.06 -15.04 28.95
CA LYS A 36 46.98 -15.89 28.08
C LYS A 36 46.73 -17.40 27.87
N ASP A 37 47.06 -18.11 26.77
CA ASP A 37 47.79 -17.96 25.47
C ASP A 37 47.42 -19.20 24.58
N ASP A 38 47.79 -19.46 23.31
CA ASP A 38 48.16 -18.68 22.09
C ASP A 38 48.33 -19.69 20.88
N HIS A 39 48.63 -19.23 19.64
CA HIS A 39 48.89 -19.95 18.36
C HIS A 39 47.69 -20.65 17.66
N GLY A 40 47.55 -20.67 16.32
CA GLY A 40 48.38 -20.06 15.25
C GLY A 40 47.84 -20.31 13.80
N SER A 41 48.61 -19.86 12.77
CA SER A 41 48.34 -19.87 11.30
C SER A 41 47.25 -18.86 10.80
N ALA A 42 47.48 -17.88 9.90
CA ALA A 42 48.22 -17.77 8.62
C ALA A 42 47.50 -18.40 7.41
N CYS A 43 47.43 -17.83 6.18
CA CYS A 43 47.67 -16.48 5.64
C CYS A 43 46.88 -16.37 4.29
N GLY A 44 46.71 -15.26 3.55
CA GLY A 44 47.21 -13.88 3.62
C GLY A 44 46.58 -13.01 2.49
N LYS A 45 47.26 -11.94 2.02
CA LYS A 45 46.90 -11.13 0.82
C LYS A 45 48.17 -10.56 0.15
N SER A 46 48.12 -10.23 -1.14
CA SER A 46 49.08 -9.31 -1.79
C SER A 46 48.48 -8.58 -3.00
N SER A 47 49.11 -7.47 -3.40
CA SER A 47 48.85 -6.62 -4.58
C SER A 47 50.14 -5.82 -4.87
N VAL A 48 50.12 -4.92 -5.87
CA VAL A 48 51.16 -3.98 -6.36
C VAL A 48 51.91 -4.41 -7.64
N ASP A 49 52.16 -3.41 -8.49
CA ASP A 49 52.54 -3.38 -9.91
C ASP A 49 54.06 -3.49 -10.19
N ILE A 50 54.50 -3.35 -11.47
CA ILE A 50 55.58 -2.43 -11.98
C ILE A 50 56.24 -2.86 -13.36
N LEU A 51 56.29 -1.93 -14.35
CA LEU A 51 57.17 -1.83 -15.56
C LEU A 51 57.12 -2.90 -16.70
N VAL A 52 57.54 -2.69 -17.99
CA VAL A 52 57.62 -1.52 -18.93
C VAL A 52 57.97 -1.96 -20.39
N ASN A 53 58.13 -1.01 -21.34
CA ASN A 53 58.41 -1.09 -22.82
C ASN A 53 57.16 -1.26 -23.72
N GLY A 54 57.04 -0.74 -24.95
CA GLY A 54 57.96 0.00 -25.86
C GLY A 54 58.10 -0.76 -27.20
N THR A 55 57.83 -0.25 -28.42
CA THR A 55 58.31 1.01 -29.07
C THR A 55 57.57 1.27 -30.42
N LYS A 56 57.49 2.53 -30.91
CA LYS A 56 57.36 3.11 -32.31
C LYS A 56 56.78 2.25 -33.50
N LYS A 57 56.15 2.80 -34.57
CA LYS A 57 56.34 4.11 -35.27
C LYS A 57 55.14 4.53 -36.18
N THR A 58 55.25 5.75 -36.72
CA THR A 58 54.43 6.69 -37.54
C THR A 58 53.69 6.27 -38.83
N ASP A 59 52.93 7.25 -39.37
CA ASP A 59 52.48 7.50 -40.78
C ASP A 59 51.16 6.85 -41.28
N ALA A 60 50.38 7.40 -42.24
CA ALA A 60 50.10 8.80 -42.65
C ALA A 60 48.81 8.87 -43.56
N ALA A 61 48.18 10.05 -43.67
CA ALA A 61 46.84 10.40 -44.20
C ALA A 61 46.47 10.11 -45.70
N VAL A 62 45.23 10.53 -46.10
CA VAL A 62 44.68 10.74 -47.48
C VAL A 62 44.12 9.48 -48.20
N GLU A 63 43.02 9.45 -48.98
CA GLU A 63 41.73 10.20 -49.06
C GLU A 63 40.75 9.49 -50.05
N SER A 64 39.44 9.77 -49.96
CA SER A 64 38.41 9.72 -51.05
C SER A 64 37.92 8.37 -51.65
N SER A 65 36.59 8.12 -51.59
CA SER A 65 35.71 7.97 -52.80
C SER A 65 34.31 7.36 -52.52
N GLN A 66 33.30 8.24 -52.30
CA GLN A 66 31.84 8.12 -52.62
C GLN A 66 30.99 6.86 -52.27
N PRO A 67 29.63 6.96 -52.28
CA PRO A 67 28.76 6.04 -51.51
C PRO A 67 27.92 5.05 -52.34
N PRO A 68 27.41 3.97 -51.71
CA PRO A 68 26.24 3.25 -52.19
C PRO A 68 24.95 4.00 -51.79
N THR A 69 24.05 4.21 -52.74
CA THR A 69 22.67 4.65 -52.45
C THR A 69 21.86 3.50 -51.86
N PHE A 70 21.06 3.79 -50.84
CA PHE A 70 19.92 2.93 -50.46
C PHE A 70 18.68 3.80 -50.28
N SER A 71 17.60 3.46 -50.99
CA SER A 71 16.33 4.20 -50.93
C SER A 71 15.63 3.96 -49.59
N GLY A 72 14.92 4.99 -49.11
CA GLY A 72 14.43 5.01 -47.74
C GLY A 72 13.30 4.05 -47.42
N ASP A 73 13.24 3.67 -46.15
CA ASP A 73 12.02 3.21 -45.46
C ASP A 73 11.81 4.12 -44.23
N THR A 74 11.36 5.36 -44.50
CA THR A 74 11.14 6.41 -43.49
C THR A 74 9.88 6.13 -42.68
N LYS A 75 9.97 5.14 -41.79
CA LYS A 75 8.86 4.67 -40.96
C LYS A 75 9.19 4.52 -39.46
N LYS A 76 10.31 5.10 -39.03
CA LYS A 76 10.79 5.03 -37.63
C LYS A 76 10.65 6.34 -36.85
N ASP A 77 10.67 7.48 -37.53
CA ASP A 77 10.76 8.82 -36.90
C ASP A 77 9.41 9.38 -36.45
N SER A 78 8.28 8.78 -36.87
CA SER A 78 6.93 9.21 -36.49
C SER A 78 6.48 8.75 -35.10
N VAL A 79 7.05 7.65 -34.59
CA VAL A 79 6.66 7.07 -33.30
C VAL A 79 7.25 7.87 -32.14
N SER A 80 8.54 8.22 -32.22
CA SER A 80 9.24 9.01 -31.20
C SER A 80 8.59 10.37 -30.96
N SER A 81 8.21 11.08 -32.02
CA SER A 81 7.54 12.39 -31.91
C SER A 81 6.18 12.31 -31.20
N ALA A 82 5.42 11.22 -31.40
CA ALA A 82 4.14 11.01 -30.72
C ALA A 82 4.31 10.69 -29.22
N GLU A 83 5.29 9.85 -28.87
CA GLU A 83 5.62 9.53 -27.48
C GLU A 83 6.17 10.75 -26.72
N GLU A 84 7.04 11.54 -27.35
CA GLU A 84 7.58 12.77 -26.80
C GLU A 84 6.49 13.83 -26.57
N SER A 85 5.54 13.96 -27.50
CA SER A 85 4.36 14.82 -27.35
C SER A 85 3.42 14.36 -26.21
N SER A 86 3.28 13.04 -26.00
CA SER A 86 2.51 12.51 -24.86
C SER A 86 3.21 12.75 -23.52
N LEU A 87 4.54 12.56 -23.46
CA LEU A 87 5.37 12.91 -22.31
C LEU A 87 5.27 14.39 -21.92
N GLN A 88 5.18 15.29 -22.90
CA GLN A 88 4.96 16.71 -22.66
C GLN A 88 3.58 16.96 -22.02
N ARG A 89 2.50 16.34 -22.53
CA ARG A 89 1.16 16.43 -21.92
C ARG A 89 1.09 15.87 -20.50
N ILE A 90 1.71 14.71 -20.23
CA ILE A 90 1.84 14.17 -18.86
C ILE A 90 2.58 15.16 -17.96
N GLY A 91 3.62 15.84 -18.46
CA GLY A 91 4.35 16.87 -17.74
C GLY A 91 3.62 18.19 -17.53
N GLU A 92 2.63 18.52 -18.36
CA GLU A 92 1.68 19.62 -18.14
C GLU A 92 0.62 19.24 -17.11
N LEU A 93 0.04 18.04 -17.24
CA LEU A 93 -0.94 17.49 -16.31
C LEU A 93 -0.36 17.38 -14.89
N PHE A 94 0.84 16.82 -14.73
CA PHE A 94 1.53 16.74 -13.44
C PHE A 94 1.72 18.13 -12.79
N ARG A 95 2.11 19.15 -13.58
CA ARG A 95 2.33 20.52 -13.08
C ARG A 95 1.05 21.21 -12.57
N ARG A 96 -0.14 20.76 -12.93
CA ARG A 96 -1.43 21.28 -12.41
C ARG A 96 -1.69 20.84 -10.95
N TYR A 97 -1.12 19.71 -10.54
CA TYR A 97 -1.40 19.06 -9.25
C TYR A 97 -0.17 18.99 -8.33
N LYS A 98 1.05 19.06 -8.88
CA LYS A 98 2.32 19.12 -8.13
C LYS A 98 2.28 20.21 -7.06
N ASP A 99 2.85 19.91 -5.89
CA ASP A 99 3.13 20.88 -4.82
C ASP A 99 4.11 21.99 -5.28
N GLU A 100 4.17 23.10 -4.56
CA GLU A 100 5.12 24.19 -4.80
C GLU A 100 6.56 23.80 -4.46
N ARG A 101 6.77 22.94 -3.46
CA ARG A 101 8.08 22.65 -2.83
C ARG A 101 8.64 21.29 -3.22
N GLU A 102 7.83 20.24 -3.16
CA GLU A 102 8.20 18.86 -3.49
C GLU A 102 7.89 18.51 -4.96
N ASP A 103 8.68 17.62 -5.57
CA ASP A 103 8.42 17.11 -6.93
C ASP A 103 7.42 15.93 -6.93
N ALA A 104 6.31 16.15 -6.22
CA ALA A 104 5.21 15.23 -6.00
C ALA A 104 3.87 15.99 -6.01
N ILE A 105 2.79 15.25 -6.23
CA ILE A 105 1.41 15.64 -5.91
C ILE A 105 1.19 15.23 -4.45
N LEU A 106 0.88 16.18 -3.57
CA LEU A 106 0.55 15.98 -2.16
C LEU A 106 -0.97 16.16 -1.92
N GLU A 107 -1.43 16.27 -0.67
CA GLU A 107 -2.87 16.17 -0.31
C GLU A 107 -3.77 17.16 -1.07
N GLU A 108 -3.43 18.45 -1.13
CA GLU A 108 -4.24 19.45 -1.84
C GLU A 108 -4.15 19.28 -3.37
N GLY A 109 -3.06 18.67 -3.86
CA GLY A 109 -2.91 18.28 -5.26
C GLY A 109 -3.79 17.09 -5.62
N MET A 110 -3.85 16.10 -4.73
CA MET A 110 -4.64 14.88 -4.85
C MET A 110 -6.14 15.19 -4.81
N GLU A 111 -6.58 16.09 -3.92
CA GLU A 111 -7.97 16.57 -3.86
C GLU A 111 -8.41 17.17 -5.19
N ARG A 112 -7.62 18.12 -5.74
CA ARG A 112 -7.89 18.74 -7.05
C ARG A 112 -7.91 17.70 -8.18
N PHE A 113 -7.00 16.73 -8.15
CA PHE A 113 -6.91 15.66 -9.15
C PHE A 113 -8.15 14.74 -9.11
N CYS A 114 -8.58 14.31 -7.92
CA CYS A 114 -9.79 13.49 -7.76
C CYS A 114 -11.06 14.26 -8.16
N ASN A 115 -11.15 15.54 -7.81
CA ASN A 115 -12.25 16.42 -8.23
C ASN A 115 -12.30 16.57 -9.77
N ASP A 116 -11.18 16.84 -10.42
CA ASP A 116 -11.10 16.94 -11.89
C ASP A 116 -11.44 15.59 -12.58
N LEU A 117 -11.10 14.46 -11.97
CA LEU A 117 -11.52 13.11 -12.39
C LEU A 117 -12.99 12.77 -12.07
N CYS A 118 -13.70 13.63 -11.32
CA CYS A 118 -15.05 13.40 -10.81
C CYS A 118 -15.18 12.08 -10.00
N VAL A 119 -14.22 11.80 -9.12
CA VAL A 119 -14.21 10.66 -8.19
C VAL A 119 -14.02 11.14 -6.75
N ASP A 120 -14.60 10.40 -5.80
CA ASP A 120 -14.33 10.64 -4.37
C ASP A 120 -12.91 10.17 -4.01
N PRO A 121 -12.09 10.93 -3.26
CA PRO A 121 -10.73 10.51 -2.89
C PRO A 121 -10.62 9.16 -2.16
N THR A 122 -11.72 8.67 -1.57
CA THR A 122 -11.78 7.39 -0.85
C THR A 122 -12.40 6.24 -1.66
N GLU A 123 -12.87 6.46 -2.91
CA GLU A 123 -13.52 5.41 -3.68
C GLU A 123 -12.57 4.41 -4.35
N PHE A 124 -13.12 3.25 -4.72
CA PHE A 124 -12.34 2.13 -5.25
C PHE A 124 -11.60 2.46 -6.56
N LYS A 125 -12.11 3.38 -7.39
CA LYS A 125 -11.37 3.87 -8.57
C LYS A 125 -10.04 4.52 -8.21
N VAL A 126 -9.94 5.23 -7.09
CA VAL A 126 -8.71 5.89 -6.63
C VAL A 126 -7.69 4.88 -6.12
N LEU A 127 -8.13 3.86 -5.36
CA LEU A 127 -7.28 2.74 -4.96
C LEU A 127 -6.73 1.96 -6.19
N VAL A 128 -7.58 1.70 -7.18
CA VAL A 128 -7.16 1.04 -8.43
C VAL A 128 -6.18 1.93 -9.22
N LEU A 129 -6.39 3.25 -9.26
CA LEU A 129 -5.46 4.17 -9.93
C LEU A 129 -4.10 4.23 -9.22
N ALA A 130 -4.08 4.31 -7.90
CA ALA A 130 -2.86 4.25 -7.09
C ALA A 130 -2.10 2.93 -7.29
N TRP A 131 -2.82 1.80 -7.41
CA TRP A 131 -2.22 0.50 -7.77
C TRP A 131 -1.60 0.51 -9.18
N LYS A 132 -2.27 1.06 -10.20
CA LYS A 132 -1.68 1.20 -11.54
C LYS A 132 -0.47 2.14 -11.56
N PHE A 133 -0.43 3.12 -10.67
CA PHE A 133 0.67 4.08 -10.51
C PHE A 133 1.78 3.56 -9.58
N GLN A 134 1.59 2.40 -8.95
CA GLN A 134 2.49 1.76 -7.98
C GLN A 134 2.88 2.70 -6.82
N ALA A 135 1.91 3.50 -6.36
CA ALA A 135 2.13 4.54 -5.35
C ALA A 135 2.56 3.95 -3.99
N ALA A 136 3.67 4.45 -3.45
CA ALA A 136 4.25 3.95 -2.20
C ALA A 136 3.53 4.43 -0.94
N THR A 137 2.90 5.60 -0.98
CA THR A 137 2.32 6.29 0.18
C THR A 137 0.93 6.86 -0.16
N MET A 138 -0.01 6.81 0.77
CA MET A 138 -1.32 7.49 0.64
C MET A 138 -1.18 9.00 0.41
N CYS A 139 -2.16 9.59 -0.29
CA CYS A 139 -2.24 11.02 -0.62
C CYS A 139 -1.04 11.61 -1.39
N LYS A 140 -0.14 10.76 -1.93
CA LYS A 140 1.14 11.16 -2.51
C LYS A 140 1.36 10.43 -3.85
N PHE A 141 1.63 11.19 -4.92
CA PHE A 141 2.24 10.65 -6.15
C PHE A 141 3.49 11.44 -6.47
N THR A 142 4.67 10.82 -6.39
CA THR A 142 5.90 11.40 -6.94
C THR A 142 5.80 11.59 -8.46
N ARG A 143 6.65 12.45 -9.03
CA ARG A 143 6.80 12.54 -10.50
C ARG A 143 6.93 11.16 -11.15
N LYS A 144 7.70 10.25 -10.56
CA LYS A 144 7.97 8.93 -11.14
C LYS A 144 6.69 8.10 -11.25
N GLU A 145 5.99 7.91 -10.13
CA GLU A 145 4.74 7.13 -10.06
C GLU A 145 3.67 7.71 -11.00
N PHE A 146 3.54 9.04 -11.04
CA PHE A 146 2.58 9.70 -11.94
C PHE A 146 2.91 9.47 -13.42
N PHE A 147 4.18 9.64 -13.83
CA PHE A 147 4.59 9.47 -15.23
C PHE A 147 4.57 8.00 -15.68
N GLU A 148 5.04 7.07 -14.84
CA GLU A 148 5.03 5.64 -15.15
C GLU A 148 3.62 5.07 -15.11
N GLY A 149 2.78 5.51 -14.17
CA GLY A 149 1.37 5.18 -14.09
C GLY A 149 0.55 5.65 -15.29
N CYS A 150 0.69 6.93 -15.69
CA CYS A 150 0.04 7.49 -16.88
C CYS A 150 0.40 6.69 -18.16
N LYS A 151 1.68 6.32 -18.33
CA LYS A 151 2.13 5.44 -19.40
C LYS A 151 1.51 4.04 -19.30
N ALA A 152 1.52 3.43 -18.12
CA ALA A 152 1.02 2.07 -17.89
C ALA A 152 -0.48 1.93 -18.23
N ILE A 153 -1.28 2.98 -17.99
CA ILE A 153 -2.69 3.02 -18.39
C ILE A 153 -2.92 3.64 -19.77
N ASN A 154 -1.88 4.06 -20.49
CA ASN A 154 -1.93 4.74 -21.79
C ASN A 154 -2.90 5.95 -21.78
N ALA A 155 -2.65 6.92 -20.90
CA ALA A 155 -3.38 8.17 -20.80
C ALA A 155 -2.46 9.35 -20.45
N ASP A 156 -2.73 10.53 -21.00
CA ASP A 156 -1.95 11.77 -20.80
C ASP A 156 -2.81 13.01 -20.50
N SER A 157 -4.08 12.79 -20.13
CA SER A 157 -5.11 13.80 -19.89
C SER A 157 -6.18 13.26 -18.93
N ILE A 158 -6.93 14.14 -18.26
CA ILE A 158 -8.02 13.76 -17.33
C ILE A 158 -9.04 12.86 -18.04
N ASP A 159 -9.56 13.28 -19.19
CA ASP A 159 -10.50 12.48 -19.99
C ASP A 159 -9.92 11.12 -20.39
N GLY A 160 -8.63 11.09 -20.71
CA GLY A 160 -7.90 9.85 -20.99
C GLY A 160 -7.85 8.89 -19.80
N ILE A 161 -7.62 9.40 -18.59
CA ILE A 161 -7.60 8.59 -17.35
C ILE A 161 -9.02 8.09 -17.05
N CYS A 162 -10.03 8.98 -17.12
CA CYS A 162 -11.44 8.63 -16.94
C CYS A 162 -11.91 7.52 -17.89
N ALA A 163 -11.50 7.59 -19.17
CA ALA A 163 -11.81 6.58 -20.17
C ALA A 163 -11.19 5.19 -19.89
N ARG A 164 -10.14 5.10 -19.04
CA ARG A 164 -9.54 3.82 -18.64
C ARG A 164 -10.25 3.12 -17.49
N PHE A 165 -10.95 3.85 -16.61
CA PHE A 165 -11.57 3.25 -15.41
C PHE A 165 -12.39 1.98 -15.68
N PRO A 166 -13.25 1.87 -16.73
CA PRO A 166 -13.99 0.63 -17.00
C PRO A 166 -13.09 -0.58 -17.25
N SER A 167 -11.97 -0.39 -17.96
CA SER A 167 -10.99 -1.45 -18.21
C SER A 167 -10.17 -1.81 -16.97
N LEU A 168 -9.78 -0.81 -16.16
CA LEU A 168 -8.99 -1.04 -14.94
C LEU A 168 -9.80 -1.72 -13.83
N LEU A 169 -11.08 -1.35 -13.69
CA LEU A 169 -12.02 -2.02 -12.77
C LEU A 169 -12.23 -3.49 -13.19
N ASN A 170 -12.30 -3.78 -14.49
CA ASN A 170 -12.42 -5.16 -14.98
C ASN A 170 -11.11 -5.97 -14.87
N GLU A 171 -9.95 -5.34 -15.03
CA GLU A 171 -8.64 -5.96 -14.70
C GLU A 171 -8.60 -6.34 -13.22
N ALA A 172 -9.02 -5.45 -12.32
CA ALA A 172 -9.07 -5.68 -10.88
C ALA A 172 -10.06 -6.77 -10.42
N LYS A 173 -10.88 -7.34 -11.32
CA LYS A 173 -11.71 -8.53 -11.05
C LYS A 173 -11.01 -9.87 -11.35
N GLN A 174 -9.95 -9.86 -12.16
CA GLN A 174 -9.24 -11.09 -12.52
C GLN A 174 -8.47 -11.61 -11.30
N GLU A 175 -8.51 -12.91 -11.03
CA GLU A 175 -8.09 -13.48 -9.73
C GLU A 175 -6.66 -13.07 -9.32
N ASP A 176 -5.67 -13.24 -10.20
CA ASP A 176 -4.28 -12.89 -9.90
C ASP A 176 -4.03 -11.38 -9.81
N LYS A 177 -4.83 -10.58 -10.54
CA LYS A 177 -4.81 -9.12 -10.47
C LYS A 177 -5.44 -8.61 -9.17
N PHE A 178 -6.47 -9.29 -8.70
CA PHE A 178 -7.07 -9.04 -7.40
C PHE A 178 -6.11 -9.41 -6.26
N LYS A 179 -5.42 -10.57 -6.34
CA LYS A 179 -4.35 -10.95 -5.38
C LYS A 179 -3.23 -9.90 -5.33
N ASP A 180 -2.82 -9.38 -6.48
CA ASP A 180 -1.81 -8.31 -6.57
C ASP A 180 -2.30 -6.98 -5.96
N LEU A 181 -3.47 -6.50 -6.38
CA LEU A 181 -4.14 -5.32 -5.81
C LEU A 181 -4.33 -5.43 -4.29
N TYR A 182 -4.70 -6.60 -3.80
CA TYR A 182 -4.89 -6.87 -2.37
C TYR A 182 -3.57 -6.80 -1.59
N ARG A 183 -2.47 -7.28 -2.16
CA ARG A 183 -1.11 -7.18 -1.57
C ARG A 183 -0.57 -5.75 -1.63
N PHE A 184 -0.82 -5.03 -2.73
CA PHE A 184 -0.53 -3.62 -2.88
C PHE A 184 -1.28 -2.78 -1.83
N THR A 185 -2.56 -3.06 -1.61
CA THR A 185 -3.43 -2.29 -0.69
C THR A 185 -2.85 -2.22 0.73
N PHE A 186 -2.29 -3.32 1.25
CA PHE A 186 -1.59 -3.29 2.54
C PHE A 186 -0.38 -2.36 2.55
N GLN A 187 0.42 -2.36 1.46
CA GLN A 187 1.60 -1.50 1.37
C GLN A 187 1.23 -0.03 1.22
N PHE A 188 0.20 0.28 0.44
CA PHE A 188 -0.29 1.63 0.21
C PHE A 188 -0.81 2.30 1.49
N GLY A 189 -1.51 1.54 2.35
CA GLY A 189 -2.00 2.03 3.64
C GLY A 189 -0.98 2.04 4.79
N LEU A 190 0.23 1.55 4.57
CA LEU A 190 1.24 1.42 5.62
C LEU A 190 2.09 2.69 5.67
N ASP A 191 2.08 3.39 6.81
CA ASP A 191 3.00 4.51 7.06
C ASP A 191 4.44 3.99 7.19
N SER A 192 5.07 3.92 6.02
CA SER A 192 6.41 3.38 5.83
C SER A 192 7.47 4.46 6.05
N GLU A 193 7.07 5.74 6.09
CA GLU A 193 7.94 6.88 6.38
C GLU A 193 8.15 7.02 7.91
N GLU A 194 7.11 6.73 8.73
CA GLU A 194 7.26 6.48 10.18
C GLU A 194 7.87 5.11 10.54
N GLY A 195 8.11 4.24 9.55
CA GLY A 195 8.70 2.90 9.76
C GLY A 195 7.74 1.89 10.42
N GLN A 196 6.42 2.12 10.34
CA GLN A 196 5.43 1.18 10.87
C GLN A 196 5.46 -0.15 10.10
N ARG A 197 5.14 -1.26 10.77
CA ARG A 197 5.17 -2.63 10.19
C ARG A 197 3.81 -3.33 10.13
N SER A 198 2.77 -2.66 10.62
CA SER A 198 1.38 -3.10 10.69
C SER A 198 0.48 -1.90 10.35
N LEU A 199 -0.63 -2.13 9.67
CA LEU A 199 -1.66 -1.10 9.46
C LEU A 199 -2.30 -0.74 10.81
N HIS A 200 -2.63 0.53 11.04
CA HIS A 200 -3.56 0.89 12.12
C HIS A 200 -4.92 0.22 11.91
N ARG A 201 -5.56 -0.23 13.00
CA ARG A 201 -6.83 -0.98 12.99
C ARG A 201 -7.90 -0.36 12.08
N GLU A 202 -8.09 0.96 12.21
CA GLU A 202 -9.13 1.70 11.47
C GLU A 202 -8.79 1.87 9.98
N ILE A 203 -7.50 2.02 9.64
CA ILE A 203 -7.03 2.02 8.24
C ILE A 203 -7.24 0.64 7.61
N ALA A 204 -6.96 -0.45 8.33
CA ALA A 204 -7.21 -1.80 7.85
C ALA A 204 -8.71 -2.08 7.63
N ILE A 205 -9.59 -1.66 8.55
CA ILE A 205 -11.05 -1.74 8.40
C ILE A 205 -11.51 -1.01 7.12
N ALA A 206 -11.06 0.24 6.93
CA ALA A 206 -11.40 1.04 5.76
C ALA A 206 -10.90 0.40 4.45
N LEU A 207 -9.66 -0.07 4.43
CA LEU A 207 -9.04 -0.68 3.25
C LEU A 207 -9.61 -2.05 2.89
N TRP A 208 -10.02 -2.87 3.87
CA TRP A 208 -10.72 -4.12 3.60
C TRP A 208 -12.10 -3.86 2.98
N LYS A 209 -12.87 -2.93 3.55
CA LYS A 209 -14.14 -2.49 2.97
C LYS A 209 -13.96 -1.96 1.54
N LEU A 210 -12.85 -1.24 1.29
CA LEU A 210 -12.54 -0.68 -0.02
C LEU A 210 -12.10 -1.73 -1.04
N VAL A 211 -11.11 -2.57 -0.73
CA VAL A 211 -10.55 -3.53 -1.71
C VAL A 211 -11.58 -4.57 -2.15
N PHE A 212 -12.46 -5.01 -1.26
CA PHE A 212 -13.51 -5.97 -1.57
C PHE A 212 -14.76 -5.36 -2.25
N THR A 213 -14.74 -4.07 -2.64
CA THR A 213 -15.89 -3.36 -3.26
C THR A 213 -16.58 -4.12 -4.39
N GLN A 214 -15.80 -4.78 -5.27
CA GLN A 214 -16.37 -5.50 -6.42
C GLN A 214 -16.83 -6.93 -6.11
N ASN A 215 -16.10 -7.62 -5.22
CA ASN A 215 -16.24 -9.04 -4.92
C ASN A 215 -16.22 -9.23 -3.39
N LYS A 216 -17.33 -8.94 -2.73
CA LYS A 216 -17.44 -9.01 -1.26
C LYS A 216 -17.56 -10.46 -0.79
N PRO A 217 -16.62 -11.01 0.01
CA PRO A 217 -16.77 -12.34 0.58
C PRO A 217 -17.80 -12.34 1.72
N PRO A 218 -18.52 -13.46 1.95
CA PRO A 218 -19.66 -13.48 2.88
C PRO A 218 -19.32 -13.06 4.31
N ILE A 219 -18.12 -13.42 4.79
CA ILE A 219 -17.68 -13.21 6.18
C ILE A 219 -17.14 -11.79 6.46
N LEU A 220 -17.12 -10.90 5.45
CA LEU A 220 -16.47 -9.59 5.59
C LEU A 220 -17.15 -8.69 6.62
N ASP A 221 -18.49 -8.66 6.69
CA ASP A 221 -19.19 -7.74 7.61
C ASP A 221 -18.94 -8.14 9.08
N GLN A 222 -18.95 -9.43 9.37
CA GLN A 222 -18.67 -10.02 10.68
C GLN A 222 -17.23 -9.72 11.10
N TRP A 223 -16.27 -9.91 10.19
CA TRP A 223 -14.87 -9.57 10.42
C TRP A 223 -14.66 -8.08 10.71
N LEU A 224 -15.27 -7.18 9.92
CA LEU A 224 -15.17 -5.74 10.14
C LEU A 224 -15.86 -5.32 11.43
N HIS A 225 -16.99 -5.94 11.80
CA HIS A 225 -17.70 -5.69 13.06
C HIS A 225 -16.86 -6.12 14.28
N PHE A 226 -16.28 -7.32 14.25
CA PHE A 226 -15.33 -7.80 15.27
C PHE A 226 -14.15 -6.83 15.46
N LEU A 227 -13.58 -6.31 14.37
CA LEU A 227 -12.48 -5.35 14.43
C LEU A 227 -12.90 -3.97 14.94
N ILE A 228 -14.17 -3.58 14.76
CA ILE A 228 -14.74 -2.33 15.30
C ILE A 228 -14.92 -2.44 16.81
N GLU A 229 -15.53 -3.53 17.30
CA GLU A 229 -15.73 -3.80 18.73
C GLU A 229 -14.40 -4.07 19.46
N ASN A 230 -13.44 -4.69 18.77
CA ASN A 230 -12.07 -4.90 19.23
C ASN A 230 -11.94 -5.59 20.61
N PRO A 231 -12.58 -6.75 20.83
CA PRO A 231 -12.58 -7.43 22.15
C PRO A 231 -11.16 -7.76 22.65
N SER A 232 -10.23 -8.04 21.73
CA SER A 232 -8.83 -8.36 22.01
C SER A 232 -7.92 -7.13 22.21
N GLY A 233 -8.46 -5.91 22.09
CA GLY A 233 -7.70 -4.66 22.29
C GLY A 233 -6.54 -4.42 21.31
N ILE A 234 -6.61 -5.00 20.10
CA ILE A 234 -5.54 -4.86 19.10
C ILE A 234 -5.43 -3.42 18.59
N LYS A 235 -4.19 -3.01 18.26
CA LYS A 235 -3.88 -1.67 17.73
C LYS A 235 -3.78 -1.64 16.21
N GLY A 236 -3.49 -2.78 15.59
CA GLY A 236 -3.22 -2.84 14.16
C GLY A 236 -3.08 -4.26 13.61
N ILE A 237 -3.04 -4.36 12.29
CA ILE A 237 -3.06 -5.59 11.50
C ILE A 237 -1.69 -5.82 10.87
N SER A 238 -1.10 -7.00 11.10
CA SER A 238 0.18 -7.36 10.50
C SER A 238 0.04 -7.71 9.02
N ARG A 239 1.14 -7.65 8.26
CA ARG A 239 1.17 -8.07 6.85
C ARG A 239 0.76 -9.52 6.66
N ASP A 240 1.10 -10.37 7.63
CA ASP A 240 0.76 -11.79 7.61
C ASP A 240 -0.74 -12.00 7.78
N THR A 241 -1.31 -11.43 8.85
CA THR A 241 -2.77 -11.39 9.12
C THR A 241 -3.56 -10.86 7.92
N TRP A 242 -3.09 -9.78 7.28
CA TRP A 242 -3.72 -9.26 6.06
C TRP A 242 -3.69 -10.28 4.92
N ASN A 243 -2.51 -10.83 4.59
CA ASN A 243 -2.36 -11.81 3.51
C ASN A 243 -3.18 -13.08 3.75
N MET A 244 -3.20 -13.59 4.99
CA MET A 244 -3.92 -14.81 5.35
C MET A 244 -5.44 -14.60 5.31
N PHE A 245 -5.95 -13.40 5.59
CA PHE A 245 -7.39 -13.12 5.56
C PHE A 245 -8.01 -13.38 4.18
N LEU A 246 -7.29 -13.10 3.08
CA LEU A 246 -7.78 -13.43 1.74
C LEU A 246 -8.01 -14.95 1.55
N ASN A 247 -7.11 -15.78 2.08
CA ASN A 247 -7.22 -17.23 2.01
C ASN A 247 -8.35 -17.73 2.95
N PHE A 248 -8.45 -17.16 4.15
CA PHE A 248 -9.54 -17.41 5.10
C PHE A 248 -10.92 -17.13 4.46
N THR A 249 -11.08 -16.02 3.73
CA THR A 249 -12.33 -15.71 3.01
C THR A 249 -12.69 -16.68 1.88
N GLN A 250 -11.76 -17.53 1.43
CA GLN A 250 -11.96 -18.53 0.38
C GLN A 250 -12.25 -19.93 0.95
N VAL A 251 -11.68 -20.26 2.12
CA VAL A 251 -11.83 -21.59 2.76
C VAL A 251 -13.08 -21.67 3.64
N ILE A 252 -13.32 -20.65 4.47
CA ILE A 252 -14.12 -20.79 5.70
C ILE A 252 -15.65 -20.72 5.47
N GLY A 253 -16.08 -20.19 4.32
CA GLY A 253 -17.50 -20.08 3.98
C GLY A 253 -18.26 -18.99 4.75
N PRO A 254 -19.60 -18.94 4.64
CA PRO A 254 -20.44 -17.94 5.30
C PRO A 254 -20.77 -18.31 6.77
N ASP A 255 -20.78 -19.60 7.09
CA ASP A 255 -21.27 -20.15 8.35
C ASP A 255 -20.15 -20.49 9.34
N LEU A 256 -18.88 -20.37 8.95
CA LEU A 256 -17.69 -20.80 9.70
C LEU A 256 -17.55 -22.33 9.87
N SER A 257 -18.37 -23.14 9.20
CA SER A 257 -18.38 -24.61 9.38
C SER A 257 -17.10 -25.30 8.90
N ASN A 258 -16.34 -24.66 8.01
CA ASN A 258 -15.05 -25.15 7.51
C ASN A 258 -13.85 -24.71 8.37
N TYR A 259 -14.06 -23.99 9.48
CA TYR A 259 -12.96 -23.57 10.36
C TYR A 259 -12.46 -24.73 11.23
N SER A 260 -11.15 -24.79 11.45
CA SER A 260 -10.51 -25.64 12.46
C SER A 260 -9.41 -24.89 13.19
N GLU A 261 -9.35 -25.05 14.51
CA GLU A 261 -8.29 -24.53 15.38
C GLU A 261 -6.97 -25.31 15.27
N ASP A 262 -6.98 -26.49 14.64
CA ASP A 262 -5.77 -27.26 14.31
C ASP A 262 -5.02 -26.70 13.08
N GLU A 263 -5.65 -25.81 12.30
CA GLU A 263 -5.02 -25.18 11.13
C GLU A 263 -4.12 -23.99 11.53
N ALA A 264 -3.06 -23.76 10.76
CA ALA A 264 -2.03 -22.76 11.07
C ALA A 264 -2.45 -21.31 10.73
N TRP A 265 -3.63 -20.89 11.21
CA TRP A 265 -4.14 -19.52 11.04
C TRP A 265 -3.47 -18.53 12.02
N PRO A 266 -3.42 -17.22 11.69
CA PRO A 266 -3.06 -16.18 12.66
C PRO A 266 -4.12 -16.08 13.74
N SER A 267 -3.73 -16.17 15.03
CA SER A 267 -4.66 -16.39 16.14
C SER A 267 -5.75 -15.34 16.41
N LEU A 268 -5.70 -14.20 15.70
CA LEU A 268 -6.78 -13.23 15.64
C LEU A 268 -8.02 -13.79 14.92
N PHE A 269 -7.86 -14.80 14.06
CA PHE A 269 -8.96 -15.47 13.36
C PHE A 269 -9.70 -16.41 14.32
N ASP A 270 -8.97 -17.12 15.18
CA ASP A 270 -9.52 -17.97 16.24
C ASP A 270 -10.41 -17.13 17.16
N THR A 271 -9.88 -16.00 17.68
CA THR A 271 -10.66 -15.08 18.53
C THR A 271 -11.84 -14.43 17.79
N PHE A 272 -11.75 -14.27 16.47
CA PHE A 272 -12.89 -13.82 15.65
C PHE A 272 -13.98 -14.88 15.55
N VAL A 273 -13.62 -16.15 15.32
CA VAL A 273 -14.57 -17.27 15.24
C VAL A 273 -15.26 -17.50 16.58
N GLU A 274 -14.50 -17.52 17.69
CA GLU A 274 -15.06 -17.57 19.05
C GLU A 274 -16.10 -16.46 19.28
N TRP A 275 -15.74 -15.21 18.96
CA TRP A 275 -16.59 -14.04 19.14
C TRP A 275 -17.84 -14.07 18.26
N GLU A 276 -17.72 -14.45 16.98
CA GLU A 276 -18.84 -14.49 16.03
C GLU A 276 -19.82 -15.63 16.37
N MET A 277 -19.34 -16.78 16.85
CA MET A 277 -20.19 -17.88 17.30
C MET A 277 -20.96 -17.52 18.58
N GLU A 278 -20.32 -16.90 19.56
CA GLU A 278 -20.97 -16.40 20.77
C GLU A 278 -21.93 -15.21 20.47
N ARG A 279 -21.66 -14.39 19.45
CA ARG A 279 -22.59 -13.36 18.95
C ARG A 279 -23.85 -13.98 18.36
N ARG A 280 -23.71 -14.94 17.44
CA ARG A 280 -24.84 -15.65 16.80
C ARG A 280 -25.75 -16.31 17.83
N LYS A 281 -25.16 -17.03 18.79
CA LYS A 281 -25.89 -17.67 19.89
C LYS A 281 -26.74 -16.68 20.70
N LYS A 282 -26.21 -15.50 21.03
CA LYS A 282 -26.96 -14.45 21.74
C LYS A 282 -28.11 -13.88 20.91
N GLU A 283 -27.94 -13.77 19.59
CA GLU A 283 -29.00 -13.35 18.68
C GLU A 283 -30.11 -14.40 18.55
N GLU A 284 -29.77 -15.69 18.55
CA GLU A 284 -30.73 -16.80 18.61
C GLU A 284 -31.50 -16.85 19.94
N GLU A 285 -30.80 -16.74 21.08
CA GLU A 285 -31.41 -16.66 22.42
C GLU A 285 -32.36 -15.46 22.54
N THR A 286 -31.93 -14.27 22.09
CA THR A 286 -32.76 -13.05 22.10
C THR A 286 -34.00 -13.19 21.21
N LYS A 287 -33.83 -13.77 20.01
CA LYS A 287 -34.94 -14.01 19.07
C LYS A 287 -35.96 -15.00 19.63
N CYS A 288 -35.50 -16.05 20.30
CA CYS A 288 -36.35 -17.05 20.95
C CYS A 288 -37.28 -16.40 21.99
N ILE A 289 -36.72 -15.58 22.88
CA ILE A 289 -37.47 -14.82 23.91
C ILE A 289 -38.53 -13.92 23.26
N MET A 290 -38.13 -13.13 22.24
CA MET A 290 -39.04 -12.22 21.55
C MET A 290 -40.19 -12.94 20.82
N SER A 291 -39.97 -14.19 20.35
CA SER A 291 -41.05 -15.02 19.80
C SER A 291 -41.98 -15.59 20.87
N SER A 292 -41.48 -16.03 22.02
CA SER A 292 -42.36 -16.51 23.11
C SER A 292 -43.25 -15.39 23.68
N ASP A 293 -42.72 -14.16 23.78
CA ASP A 293 -43.48 -13.01 24.26
C ASP A 293 -44.62 -12.61 23.31
N THR A 294 -44.45 -12.83 22.00
CA THR A 294 -45.49 -12.51 21.00
C THR A 294 -46.55 -13.60 20.84
N GLU A 295 -46.22 -14.88 21.04
CA GLU A 295 -47.23 -15.94 21.13
C GLU A 295 -48.07 -15.84 22.42
N GLY A 296 -47.47 -15.43 23.54
CA GLY A 296 -48.18 -15.20 24.81
C GLY A 296 -49.27 -14.12 24.72
N LEU A 297 -48.98 -12.99 24.09
CA LEU A 297 -49.93 -11.87 23.95
C LEU A 297 -51.15 -12.20 23.08
N CYS A 298 -51.02 -13.09 22.10
CA CYS A 298 -52.14 -13.54 21.26
C CYS A 298 -53.12 -14.48 21.99
N ALA A 299 -52.77 -15.00 23.17
CA ALA A 299 -53.61 -15.91 23.94
C ALA A 299 -54.62 -15.22 24.88
N GLU A 300 -54.37 -13.96 25.27
CA GLU A 300 -55.22 -13.24 26.24
C GLU A 300 -56.39 -12.46 25.59
N GLU A 301 -56.47 -12.34 24.27
CA GLU A 301 -57.55 -11.62 23.56
C GLU A 301 -58.74 -12.53 23.14
N GLN A 302 -58.89 -13.71 23.76
CA GLN A 302 -59.98 -14.67 23.47
C GLN A 302 -60.62 -15.31 24.73
N THR A 303 -60.95 -14.50 25.74
CA THR A 303 -61.80 -14.90 26.89
C THR A 303 -62.80 -13.82 27.28
#